data_AF-A0A9X1SHT8-F1
#
_entry.id   AF-A0A9X1SHT8-F1
#
_cell.length_a   1.000
_cell.length_b   1.000
_cell.length_c   1.000
_cell.angle_alpha   90.00
_cell.angle_beta   90.00
_cell.angle_gamma   90.00
#
_symmetry.space_group_name_H-M   'P 1'
#
loop_
_entity.id
_entity.type
_entity.pdbx_description
1 polymer ?
#
loop_
_entity_poly.entity_id
_entity_poly.type
_entity_poly.pdbx_seq_one_letter_code
_entity_poly.pdbx_strand_id
1 'polypeptide(L)'
;MTIAELLSRRDSPGWLLSGMLRQREAAVILGPSRCLKTSLAVDLGAALASGGAFLGEFAAEQAFRVGFVGGEAAQAAVMSLAERRGDLAALEQIVWAFNLVEPSGAVNMHRLSDWIARNQLEVVLIDAADLAPMTRRAEAAQLRALADCCLAAGATPIVCCRTRKEIKPRAMDAADLADSPCGAIARQWLLVNRREAFEPGSGLHRLWLTFGASSGRSGQWGVDINESAEVDSAAGQWEATIRDVASIELEAAEVEAQTLADRLWWRLRCVMQQIDPANATKLKIRELSGMSGGKFGVTWDRMVADGEIVLAPGGMSKEPRYRLVDLAEKIACSPVHSPAAEETEDAAESSPPEKKSQSSPLPAEESGPLSPLGTWFGDCLSLTTAELLALSKEEQKKTTPSPVQSPRNGPRRRPKRKKRRR
;
A
#
# COMPACT_ATOMS: atom_id res chain seq x y z
N MET A 1 26.96 -32.57 -23.54
CA MET A 1 25.82 -31.73 -23.93
C MET A 1 26.33 -30.54 -24.72
N THR A 2 25.88 -30.34 -25.94
CA THR A 2 26.29 -29.20 -26.79
C THR A 2 25.40 -27.98 -26.56
N ILE A 3 25.83 -26.79 -27.01
CA ILE A 3 24.99 -25.58 -26.97
C ILE A 3 23.72 -25.76 -27.82
N ALA A 4 23.82 -26.48 -28.95
CA ALA A 4 22.66 -26.78 -29.79
C ALA A 4 21.63 -27.66 -29.07
N GLU A 5 22.08 -28.67 -28.31
CA GLU A 5 21.22 -29.50 -27.46
C GLU A 5 20.58 -28.73 -26.29
N LEU A 6 21.29 -27.73 -25.75
CA LEU A 6 20.73 -26.81 -24.75
C LEU A 6 19.63 -25.92 -25.32
N LEU A 7 19.85 -25.38 -26.53
CA LEU A 7 18.88 -24.51 -27.20
C LEU A 7 17.65 -25.29 -27.67
N SER A 8 17.80 -26.52 -28.15
CA SER A 8 16.67 -27.34 -28.60
C SER A 8 15.81 -27.86 -27.45
N ARG A 9 16.36 -27.96 -26.23
CA ARG A 9 15.62 -28.30 -25.00
C ARG A 9 15.05 -27.08 -24.28
N ARG A 10 15.21 -25.88 -24.84
CA ARG A 10 14.83 -24.64 -24.18
C ARG A 10 13.33 -24.39 -24.36
N ASP A 11 12.53 -25.07 -23.55
CA ASP A 11 11.14 -24.66 -23.34
C ASP A 11 11.18 -23.30 -22.64
N SER A 12 10.70 -22.26 -23.31
CA SER A 12 10.53 -20.97 -22.66
C SER A 12 9.37 -21.13 -21.67
N PRO A 13 9.61 -20.99 -20.35
CA PRO A 13 8.52 -21.11 -19.39
C PRO A 13 7.43 -20.09 -19.73
N GLY A 14 6.18 -20.50 -19.58
CA GLY A 14 5.02 -19.61 -19.73
C GLY A 14 5.09 -18.43 -18.75
N TRP A 15 4.29 -17.41 -18.99
CA TRP A 15 4.15 -16.31 -18.05
C TRP A 15 3.12 -16.65 -16.98
N LEU A 16 3.29 -16.07 -15.80
CA LEU A 16 2.23 -15.92 -14.80
C LEU A 16 1.55 -14.58 -15.04
N LEU A 17 2.35 -13.52 -15.06
CA LEU A 17 1.97 -12.17 -15.45
C LEU A 17 2.84 -11.77 -16.64
N SER A 18 2.23 -11.45 -17.78
CA SER A 18 2.96 -11.19 -19.02
C SER A 18 3.99 -10.09 -18.82
N GLY A 19 5.25 -10.50 -18.90
CA GLY A 19 6.35 -9.56 -18.80
C GLY A 19 6.75 -9.12 -17.39
N MET A 20 6.24 -9.78 -16.37
CA MET A 20 6.59 -9.48 -14.98
C MET A 20 7.03 -10.73 -14.25
N LEU A 21 6.24 -11.81 -14.31
CA LEU A 21 6.53 -13.07 -13.62
C LEU A 21 6.40 -14.28 -14.55
N ARG A 22 7.34 -15.23 -14.47
CA ARG A 22 7.38 -16.48 -15.24
C ARG A 22 7.04 -17.70 -14.38
N GLN A 23 6.51 -18.72 -15.02
CA GLN A 23 6.29 -20.04 -14.42
C GLN A 23 7.62 -20.75 -14.15
N ARG A 24 7.63 -21.67 -13.18
CA ARG A 24 8.76 -22.56 -12.84
C ARG A 24 10.06 -21.85 -12.45
N GLU A 25 9.99 -20.56 -12.11
CA GLU A 25 11.09 -19.77 -11.58
C GLU A 25 10.69 -19.21 -10.21
N ALA A 26 11.54 -19.40 -9.19
CA ALA A 26 11.23 -18.88 -7.86
C ALA A 26 11.20 -17.34 -7.84
N ALA A 27 10.09 -16.79 -7.36
CA ALA A 27 9.86 -15.36 -7.21
C ALA A 27 9.93 -14.93 -5.74
N VAL A 28 10.26 -13.67 -5.50
CA VAL A 28 10.19 -13.07 -4.17
C VAL A 28 9.44 -11.75 -4.18
N ILE A 29 8.68 -11.48 -3.13
CA ILE A 29 8.13 -10.16 -2.82
C ILE A 29 8.93 -9.62 -1.63
N LEU A 30 9.89 -8.74 -1.88
CA LEU A 30 10.81 -8.23 -0.84
C LEU A 30 10.47 -6.80 -0.46
N GLY A 31 10.49 -6.49 0.83
CA GLY A 31 10.31 -5.12 1.29
C GLY A 31 10.43 -4.98 2.81
N PRO A 32 10.50 -3.74 3.34
CA PRO A 32 10.52 -3.49 4.78
C PRO A 32 9.32 -4.05 5.54
N SER A 33 9.35 -3.98 6.86
CA SER A 33 8.17 -4.30 7.67
C SER A 33 7.03 -3.33 7.31
N ARG A 34 5.78 -3.85 7.32
CA ARG A 34 4.56 -3.04 7.12
C ARG A 34 4.53 -2.23 5.81
N CYS A 35 5.05 -2.80 4.70
CA CYS A 35 4.91 -2.26 3.35
C CYS A 35 3.92 -3.06 2.47
N LEU A 36 2.87 -3.63 3.08
CA LEU A 36 1.78 -4.34 2.39
C LEU A 36 2.17 -5.60 1.58
N LYS A 37 3.32 -6.23 1.83
CA LYS A 37 3.74 -7.45 1.10
C LYS A 37 2.69 -8.56 1.08
N THR A 38 2.12 -8.87 2.25
CA THR A 38 1.07 -9.88 2.38
C THR A 38 -0.16 -9.51 1.57
N SER A 39 -0.61 -8.25 1.66
CA SER A 39 -1.77 -7.76 0.90
C SER A 39 -1.52 -7.81 -0.62
N LEU A 40 -0.32 -7.40 -1.05
CA LEU A 40 0.10 -7.51 -2.46
C LEU A 40 0.19 -8.96 -2.93
N ALA A 41 0.64 -9.87 -2.08
CA ALA A 41 0.66 -11.29 -2.39
C ALA A 41 -0.75 -11.85 -2.55
N VAL A 42 -1.69 -11.45 -1.70
CA VAL A 42 -3.10 -11.86 -1.83
C VAL A 42 -3.74 -11.26 -3.08
N ASP A 43 -3.51 -9.99 -3.40
CA ASP A 43 -3.96 -9.38 -4.67
C ASP A 43 -3.38 -10.12 -5.89
N LEU A 44 -2.08 -10.44 -5.86
CA LEU A 44 -1.43 -11.25 -6.88
C LEU A 44 -2.05 -12.65 -6.98
N GLY A 45 -2.30 -13.29 -5.83
CA GLY A 45 -2.95 -14.60 -5.76
C GLY A 45 -4.36 -14.58 -6.35
N ALA A 46 -5.14 -13.55 -6.05
CA ALA A 46 -6.50 -13.37 -6.58
C ALA A 46 -6.47 -13.16 -8.10
N ALA A 47 -5.56 -12.32 -8.61
CA ALA A 47 -5.39 -12.11 -10.03
C ALA A 47 -4.99 -13.40 -10.76
N LEU A 48 -4.02 -14.16 -10.21
CA LEU A 48 -3.59 -15.43 -10.79
C LEU A 48 -4.67 -16.50 -10.72
N ALA A 49 -5.43 -16.59 -9.62
CA ALA A 49 -6.47 -17.60 -9.44
C ALA A 49 -7.63 -17.38 -10.44
N SER A 50 -8.08 -16.13 -10.55
CA SER A 50 -9.19 -15.73 -11.43
C SER A 50 -8.81 -15.57 -12.91
N GLY A 51 -7.51 -15.42 -13.23
CA GLY A 51 -7.07 -14.96 -14.55
C GLY A 51 -7.31 -13.45 -14.77
N GLY A 52 -7.55 -12.68 -13.70
CA GLY A 52 -7.75 -11.23 -13.73
C GLY A 52 -6.44 -10.44 -13.81
N ALA A 53 -6.44 -9.22 -13.27
CA ALA A 53 -5.29 -8.32 -13.30
C ALA A 53 -4.75 -8.03 -11.89
N PHE A 54 -3.44 -8.21 -11.71
CA PHE A 54 -2.73 -7.81 -10.51
C PHE A 54 -2.63 -6.27 -10.47
N LEU A 55 -3.02 -5.66 -9.35
CA LEU A 55 -3.15 -4.21 -9.18
C LEU A 55 -4.00 -3.52 -10.27
N GLY A 56 -4.97 -4.24 -10.83
CA GLY A 56 -5.86 -3.74 -11.89
C GLY A 56 -5.24 -3.62 -13.29
N GLU A 57 -3.92 -3.79 -13.43
CA GLU A 57 -3.18 -3.49 -14.68
C GLU A 57 -2.43 -4.70 -15.24
N PHE A 58 -1.80 -5.51 -14.38
CA PHE A 58 -0.94 -6.60 -14.83
C PHE A 58 -1.77 -7.89 -15.00
N ALA A 59 -2.32 -8.08 -16.20
CA ALA A 59 -3.13 -9.25 -16.53
C ALA A 59 -2.36 -10.58 -16.35
N ALA A 60 -3.01 -11.54 -15.71
CA ALA A 60 -2.56 -12.93 -15.70
C ALA A 60 -2.76 -13.53 -17.10
N GLU A 61 -1.84 -14.42 -17.50
CA GLU A 61 -1.93 -15.07 -18.83
C GLU A 61 -3.16 -16.00 -18.92
N GLN A 62 -3.53 -16.60 -17.80
CA GLN A 62 -4.70 -17.46 -17.61
C GLN A 62 -5.01 -17.58 -16.11
N ALA A 63 -6.11 -18.24 -15.77
CA ALA A 63 -6.37 -18.70 -14.41
C ALA A 63 -5.41 -19.84 -14.02
N PHE A 64 -4.89 -19.81 -12.81
CA PHE A 64 -3.98 -20.81 -12.25
C PHE A 64 -4.55 -21.42 -10.97
N ARG A 65 -4.18 -22.67 -10.66
CA ARG A 65 -4.44 -23.23 -9.32
C ARG A 65 -3.45 -22.65 -8.33
N VAL A 66 -3.94 -21.71 -7.52
CA VAL A 66 -3.13 -20.94 -6.57
C VAL A 66 -3.33 -21.44 -5.14
N GLY A 67 -2.23 -21.71 -4.46
CA GLY A 67 -2.22 -21.92 -3.02
C GLY A 67 -1.57 -20.76 -2.29
N PHE A 68 -2.07 -20.45 -1.10
CA PHE A 68 -1.45 -19.49 -0.19
C PHE A 68 -1.09 -20.16 1.14
N VAL A 69 0.15 -19.95 1.54
CA VAL A 69 0.75 -20.46 2.76
C VAL A 69 1.14 -19.28 3.64
N GLY A 70 0.72 -19.29 4.90
CA GLY A 70 1.12 -18.28 5.88
C GLY A 70 0.99 -18.76 7.32
N GLY A 71 1.26 -17.88 8.28
CA GLY A 71 0.92 -18.09 9.69
C GLY A 71 -0.29 -17.26 10.12
N GLU A 72 -0.48 -17.15 11.43
CA GLU A 72 -1.60 -16.43 12.06
C GLU A 72 -1.65 -14.95 11.66
N ALA A 73 -0.48 -14.28 11.56
CA ALA A 73 -0.45 -12.87 11.18
C ALA A 73 -0.89 -12.67 9.73
N ALA A 74 -0.54 -13.63 8.85
CA ALA A 74 -0.99 -13.62 7.46
C ALA A 74 -2.50 -13.86 7.37
N GLN A 75 -3.06 -14.76 8.19
CA GLN A 75 -4.51 -15.01 8.24
C GLN A 75 -5.30 -13.75 8.56
N ALA A 76 -4.89 -13.00 9.60
CA ALA A 76 -5.55 -11.74 9.96
C ALA A 76 -5.48 -10.69 8.83
N ALA A 77 -4.33 -10.58 8.16
CA ALA A 77 -4.17 -9.68 7.02
C ALA A 77 -5.03 -10.09 5.82
N VAL A 78 -5.15 -11.39 5.53
CA VAL A 78 -6.01 -11.94 4.47
C VAL A 78 -7.46 -11.63 4.76
N MET A 79 -7.95 -11.88 5.99
CA MET A 79 -9.34 -11.60 6.36
C MET A 79 -9.67 -10.11 6.22
N SER A 80 -8.80 -9.24 6.75
CA SER A 80 -8.98 -7.78 6.62
C SER A 80 -8.96 -7.32 5.16
N LEU A 81 -8.16 -7.95 4.29
CA LEU A 81 -8.16 -7.63 2.87
C LEU A 81 -9.42 -8.16 2.15
N ALA A 82 -9.88 -9.36 2.49
CA ALA A 82 -11.08 -9.96 1.92
C ALA A 82 -12.32 -9.09 2.19
N GLU A 83 -12.45 -8.56 3.40
CA GLU A 83 -13.50 -7.62 3.77
C GLU A 83 -13.47 -6.35 2.90
N ARG A 84 -12.27 -5.90 2.48
CA ARG A 84 -12.08 -4.64 1.76
C ARG A 84 -12.14 -4.73 0.23
N ARG A 85 -11.83 -5.90 -0.36
CA ARG A 85 -11.80 -6.06 -1.82
C ARG A 85 -13.16 -6.11 -2.50
N GLY A 86 -14.22 -6.50 -1.79
CA GLY A 86 -15.56 -6.69 -2.35
C GLY A 86 -15.70 -7.90 -3.29
N ASP A 87 -14.67 -8.24 -4.07
CA ASP A 87 -14.61 -9.43 -4.92
C ASP A 87 -14.08 -10.66 -4.15
N LEU A 88 -14.99 -11.33 -3.44
CA LEU A 88 -14.70 -12.57 -2.73
C LEU A 88 -14.54 -13.77 -3.67
N ALA A 89 -15.10 -13.73 -4.87
CA ALA A 89 -15.12 -14.87 -5.79
C ALA A 89 -13.70 -15.25 -6.25
N ALA A 90 -12.84 -14.25 -6.51
CA ALA A 90 -11.44 -14.51 -6.84
C ALA A 90 -10.66 -15.10 -5.65
N LEU A 91 -10.99 -14.71 -4.41
CA LEU A 91 -10.33 -15.22 -3.21
C LEU A 91 -10.78 -16.64 -2.85
N GLU A 92 -12.02 -17.01 -3.16
CA GLU A 92 -12.55 -18.37 -2.98
C GLU A 92 -11.83 -19.42 -3.84
N GLN A 93 -11.16 -19.00 -4.91
CA GLN A 93 -10.38 -19.87 -5.78
C GLN A 93 -8.96 -20.17 -5.25
N ILE A 94 -8.55 -19.49 -4.18
CA ILE A 94 -7.25 -19.70 -3.54
C ILE A 94 -7.40 -20.81 -2.49
N VAL A 95 -6.49 -21.79 -2.53
CA VAL A 95 -6.40 -22.82 -1.47
C VAL A 95 -5.55 -22.28 -0.33
N TRP A 96 -6.13 -22.12 0.85
CA TRP A 96 -5.46 -21.52 2.01
C TRP A 96 -4.85 -22.56 2.96
N ALA A 97 -3.65 -22.30 3.46
CA ALA A 97 -2.99 -23.09 4.50
C ALA A 97 -2.26 -22.19 5.51
N PHE A 98 -2.84 -22.02 6.70
CA PHE A 98 -2.29 -21.19 7.78
C PHE A 98 -1.55 -21.96 8.89
N ASN A 99 -1.41 -23.27 8.72
CA ASN A 99 -1.02 -24.20 9.79
C ASN A 99 0.45 -24.67 9.67
N LEU A 100 1.30 -23.91 8.97
CA LEU A 100 2.69 -24.29 8.73
C LEU A 100 3.58 -23.95 9.94
N VAL A 101 3.39 -24.72 11.02
CA VAL A 101 4.27 -24.71 12.19
C VAL A 101 5.63 -25.29 11.79
N GLU A 102 6.68 -24.46 11.81
CA GLU A 102 8.08 -24.81 11.49
C GLU A 102 8.36 -25.34 10.06
N PRO A 103 8.34 -24.46 9.04
CA PRO A 103 8.40 -24.90 7.65
C PRO A 103 9.74 -25.53 7.22
N SER A 104 10.77 -25.62 8.06
CA SER A 104 12.04 -26.31 7.72
C SER A 104 12.05 -27.80 8.09
N GLY A 105 11.06 -28.30 8.83
CA GLY A 105 10.99 -29.71 9.20
C GLY A 105 10.73 -30.59 7.98
N ALA A 106 11.43 -31.73 7.87
CA ALA A 106 11.25 -32.68 6.76
C ALA A 106 9.79 -33.15 6.62
N VAL A 107 9.10 -33.34 7.74
CA VAL A 107 7.66 -33.67 7.80
C VAL A 107 6.82 -32.58 7.14
N ASN A 108 7.15 -31.30 7.36
CA ASN A 108 6.41 -30.18 6.79
C ASN A 108 6.69 -30.01 5.30
N MET A 109 7.90 -30.34 4.82
CA MET A 109 8.20 -30.36 3.38
C MET A 109 7.42 -31.46 2.66
N HIS A 110 7.31 -32.65 3.25
CA HIS A 110 6.47 -33.70 2.68
C HIS A 110 5.01 -33.28 2.64
N ARG A 111 4.48 -32.72 3.73
CA ARG A 111 3.11 -32.17 3.79
C ARG A 111 2.86 -31.07 2.75
N LEU A 112 3.82 -30.17 2.54
CA LEU A 112 3.73 -29.13 1.53
C LEU A 112 3.65 -29.75 0.13
N SER A 113 4.54 -30.70 -0.18
CA SER A 113 4.52 -31.44 -1.44
C SER A 113 3.20 -32.19 -1.65
N ASP A 114 2.70 -32.88 -0.64
CA ASP A 114 1.42 -33.62 -0.71
C ASP A 114 0.24 -32.66 -0.86
N TRP A 115 0.28 -31.51 -0.21
CA TRP A 115 -0.75 -30.48 -0.36
C TRP A 115 -0.75 -29.87 -1.76
N ILE A 116 0.43 -29.59 -2.33
CA ILE A 116 0.58 -29.16 -3.73
C ILE A 116 0.03 -30.20 -4.68
N ALA A 117 0.42 -31.48 -4.52
CA ALA A 117 0.00 -32.56 -5.39
C ALA A 117 -1.52 -32.81 -5.32
N ARG A 118 -2.09 -32.87 -4.10
CA ARG A 118 -3.53 -33.11 -3.88
C ARG A 118 -4.41 -32.02 -4.51
N ASN A 119 -3.99 -30.76 -4.39
CA ASN A 119 -4.73 -29.62 -4.96
C ASN A 119 -4.27 -29.25 -6.37
N GLN A 120 -3.28 -29.97 -6.90
CA GLN A 120 -2.67 -29.74 -8.22
C GLN A 120 -2.23 -28.28 -8.42
N LEU A 121 -1.61 -27.69 -7.39
CA LEU A 121 -1.25 -26.27 -7.41
C LEU A 121 -0.16 -25.98 -8.45
N GLU A 122 -0.32 -24.87 -9.15
CA GLU A 122 0.62 -24.36 -10.15
C GLU A 122 1.45 -23.19 -9.62
N VAL A 123 0.90 -22.47 -8.63
CA VAL A 123 1.55 -21.35 -7.96
C VAL A 123 1.32 -21.49 -6.46
N VAL A 124 2.39 -21.29 -5.67
CA VAL A 124 2.31 -21.25 -4.20
C VAL A 124 2.88 -19.95 -3.70
N LEU A 125 2.03 -19.11 -3.11
CA LEU A 125 2.45 -17.92 -2.39
C LEU A 125 2.78 -18.29 -0.95
N ILE A 126 3.91 -17.80 -0.45
CA ILE A 126 4.41 -18.14 0.89
C ILE A 126 4.68 -16.83 1.63
N ASP A 127 3.89 -16.53 2.66
CA ASP A 127 4.20 -15.46 3.59
C ASP A 127 5.13 -15.96 4.70
N ALA A 128 6.39 -15.53 4.61
CA ALA A 128 7.42 -15.89 5.57
C ALA A 128 7.52 -14.91 6.76
N ALA A 129 6.54 -14.03 6.97
CA ALA A 129 6.53 -13.07 8.08
C ALA A 129 6.64 -13.75 9.45
N ASP A 130 5.95 -14.88 9.62
CA ASP A 130 5.88 -15.65 10.87
C ASP A 130 7.00 -16.69 11.02
N LEU A 131 7.98 -16.71 10.10
CA LEU A 131 9.18 -17.52 10.30
C LEU A 131 9.91 -17.06 11.56
N ALA A 132 10.18 -18.02 12.45
CA ALA A 132 10.89 -17.81 13.69
C ALA A 132 12.17 -16.98 13.49
N PRO A 133 12.59 -16.15 14.46
CA PRO A 133 13.79 -15.36 14.33
C PRO A 133 15.02 -16.25 14.13
N MET A 134 15.61 -16.18 12.94
CA MET A 134 16.74 -17.01 12.53
C MET A 134 17.96 -16.18 12.11
N THR A 135 19.11 -16.86 12.12
CA THR A 135 20.31 -16.34 11.48
C THR A 135 20.10 -16.20 9.97
N ARG A 136 20.82 -15.28 9.31
CA ARG A 136 20.71 -15.04 7.86
C ARG A 136 20.89 -16.32 7.04
N ARG A 137 21.83 -17.17 7.47
CA ARG A 137 22.13 -18.44 6.80
C ARG A 137 21.02 -19.47 6.99
N ALA A 138 20.47 -19.59 8.20
CA ALA A 138 19.38 -20.52 8.48
C ALA A 138 18.10 -20.12 7.73
N GLU A 139 17.75 -18.84 7.75
CA GLU A 139 16.61 -18.29 7.00
C GLU A 139 16.77 -18.54 5.49
N ALA A 140 17.93 -18.22 4.90
CA ALA A 140 18.19 -18.49 3.49
C ALA A 140 18.13 -19.99 3.13
N ALA A 141 18.57 -20.87 4.02
CA ALA A 141 18.50 -22.32 3.82
C ALA A 141 17.05 -22.82 3.86
N GLN A 142 16.24 -22.33 4.79
CA GLN A 142 14.82 -22.68 4.88
C GLN A 142 14.03 -22.17 3.68
N LEU A 143 14.25 -20.90 3.27
CA LEU A 143 13.59 -20.34 2.09
C LEU A 143 13.95 -21.12 0.82
N ARG A 144 15.19 -21.59 0.71
CA ARG A 144 15.61 -22.48 -0.38
C ARG A 144 14.89 -23.82 -0.33
N ALA A 145 14.84 -24.48 0.82
CA ALA A 145 14.15 -25.76 0.96
C ALA A 145 12.67 -25.65 0.58
N LEU A 146 12.00 -24.57 0.99
CA LEU A 146 10.61 -24.28 0.62
C LEU A 146 10.44 -24.10 -0.90
N ALA A 147 11.28 -23.27 -1.52
CA ALA A 147 11.21 -23.00 -2.95
C ALA A 147 11.51 -24.25 -3.77
N ASP A 148 12.56 -25.01 -3.41
CA ASP A 148 12.95 -26.24 -4.08
C ASP A 148 11.85 -27.31 -3.95
N CYS A 149 11.19 -27.41 -2.78
CA CYS A 149 10.05 -28.31 -2.57
C CYS A 149 8.88 -27.98 -3.50
N CYS A 150 8.51 -26.70 -3.64
CA CYS A 150 7.46 -26.27 -4.55
C CYS A 150 7.80 -26.59 -6.01
N LEU A 151 9.02 -26.23 -6.44
CA LEU A 151 9.49 -26.47 -7.80
C LEU A 151 9.55 -27.96 -8.14
N ALA A 152 10.02 -28.80 -7.21
CA ALA A 152 10.04 -30.25 -7.37
C ALA A 152 8.64 -30.85 -7.47
N ALA A 153 7.65 -30.26 -6.79
CA ALA A 153 6.24 -30.61 -6.89
C ALA A 153 5.54 -30.00 -8.13
N GLY A 154 6.27 -29.26 -8.98
CA GLY A 154 5.75 -28.67 -10.21
C GLY A 154 5.09 -27.29 -10.06
N ALA A 155 5.09 -26.71 -8.86
CA ALA A 155 4.50 -25.40 -8.57
C ALA A 155 5.55 -24.28 -8.58
N THR A 156 5.14 -23.07 -8.96
CA THR A 156 5.99 -21.88 -8.95
C THR A 156 5.92 -21.19 -7.58
N PRO A 157 7.00 -21.14 -6.78
CA PRO A 157 6.97 -20.49 -5.48
C PRO A 157 7.12 -18.96 -5.60
N ILE A 158 6.29 -18.23 -4.85
CA ILE A 158 6.38 -16.76 -4.70
C ILE A 158 6.48 -16.45 -3.20
N VAL A 159 7.64 -15.99 -2.74
CA VAL A 159 7.93 -15.86 -1.31
C VAL A 159 7.95 -14.41 -0.85
N CYS A 160 7.08 -14.04 0.10
CA CYS A 160 7.13 -12.74 0.75
C CYS A 160 8.26 -12.71 1.78
N CYS A 161 9.21 -11.81 1.59
CA CYS A 161 10.40 -11.70 2.43
C CYS A 161 10.51 -10.29 3.00
N ARG A 162 11.00 -10.20 4.23
CA ARG A 162 11.31 -8.91 4.86
C ARG A 162 12.76 -8.51 4.61
N THR A 163 13.01 -7.22 4.50
CA THR A 163 14.38 -6.70 4.60
C THR A 163 14.86 -6.82 6.05
N ARG A 164 16.16 -7.05 6.26
CA ARG A 164 16.75 -7.11 7.61
C ARG A 164 16.93 -5.73 8.25
N LYS A 165 17.12 -4.73 7.41
CA LYS A 165 17.27 -3.33 7.81
C LYS A 165 16.03 -2.57 7.37
N GLU A 166 15.66 -1.58 8.17
CA GLU A 166 14.70 -0.58 7.75
C GLU A 166 15.33 0.24 6.61
N ILE A 167 14.67 0.25 5.47
CA ILE A 167 15.11 1.00 4.29
C ILE A 167 14.30 2.29 4.26
N LYS A 168 14.98 3.43 4.15
CA LYS A 168 14.31 4.72 3.99
C LYS A 168 13.42 4.71 2.73
N PRO A 169 12.37 5.53 2.67
CA PRO A 169 11.54 5.64 1.48
C PRO A 169 12.38 5.94 0.23
N ARG A 170 12.45 4.98 -0.68
CA ARG A 170 13.08 5.04 -2.01
C ARG A 170 12.75 3.77 -2.79
N ALA A 171 12.91 3.80 -4.10
CA ALA A 171 12.85 2.59 -4.91
C ALA A 171 13.95 1.62 -4.46
N MET A 172 13.60 0.34 -4.34
CA MET A 172 14.54 -0.73 -4.02
C MET A 172 15.17 -1.29 -5.30
N ASP A 173 16.39 -1.79 -5.18
CA ASP A 173 17.18 -2.32 -6.29
C ASP A 173 17.72 -3.75 -6.03
N ALA A 174 18.49 -4.26 -6.98
CA ALA A 174 19.09 -5.59 -6.87
C ALA A 174 20.11 -5.71 -5.72
N ALA A 175 20.73 -4.62 -5.28
CA ALA A 175 21.65 -4.64 -4.14
C ALA A 175 20.90 -4.85 -2.83
N ASP A 176 19.71 -4.26 -2.69
CA ASP A 176 18.83 -4.54 -1.54
C ASP A 176 18.40 -6.01 -1.49
N LEU A 177 18.10 -6.59 -2.65
CA LEU A 177 17.80 -8.02 -2.77
C LEU A 177 19.01 -8.89 -2.40
N ALA A 178 20.21 -8.52 -2.85
CA ALA A 178 21.44 -9.24 -2.53
C ALA A 178 21.80 -9.21 -1.04
N ASP A 179 21.44 -8.15 -0.30
CA ASP A 179 21.62 -8.10 1.16
C ASP A 179 20.54 -8.91 1.93
N SER A 180 19.48 -9.35 1.24
CA SER A 180 18.40 -10.15 1.83
C SER A 180 18.71 -11.65 1.87
N PRO A 181 18.26 -12.40 2.90
CA PRO A 181 18.31 -13.86 2.92
C PRO A 181 17.67 -14.52 1.70
N CYS A 182 16.61 -13.91 1.15
CA CYS A 182 15.87 -14.45 0.01
C CYS A 182 16.55 -14.22 -1.34
N GLY A 183 17.59 -13.37 -1.41
CA GLY A 183 18.32 -13.11 -2.66
C GLY A 183 18.93 -14.38 -3.28
N ALA A 184 19.20 -15.39 -2.45
CA ALA A 184 19.80 -16.64 -2.90
C ALA A 184 18.82 -17.63 -3.56
N ILE A 185 17.51 -17.33 -3.55
CA ILE A 185 16.46 -18.10 -4.25
C ILE A 185 15.77 -17.30 -5.36
N ALA A 186 15.85 -15.96 -5.30
CA ALA A 186 15.16 -15.08 -6.23
C ALA A 186 15.71 -15.20 -7.66
N ARG A 187 14.95 -15.87 -8.54
CA ARG A 187 15.16 -15.82 -10.00
C ARG A 187 14.43 -14.65 -10.63
N GLN A 188 13.36 -14.23 -9.97
CA GLN A 188 12.57 -13.04 -10.25
C GLN A 188 12.12 -12.40 -8.94
N TRP A 189 11.79 -11.11 -8.97
CA TRP A 189 11.50 -10.33 -7.78
C TRP A 189 10.49 -9.21 -8.03
N LEU A 190 9.73 -8.91 -6.98
CA LEU A 190 8.94 -7.71 -6.78
C LEU A 190 9.47 -7.03 -5.52
N LEU A 191 10.13 -5.89 -5.66
CA LEU A 191 10.67 -5.13 -4.54
C LEU A 191 9.73 -3.98 -4.21
N VAL A 192 9.30 -3.92 -2.96
CA VAL A 192 8.28 -3.00 -2.49
C VAL A 192 8.81 -2.17 -1.35
N ASN A 193 8.77 -0.85 -1.51
CA ASN A 193 9.10 0.09 -0.45
C ASN A 193 8.18 1.30 -0.53
N ARG A 194 8.15 2.14 0.51
CA ARG A 194 7.35 3.35 0.50
C ARG A 194 8.01 4.44 -0.36
N ARG A 195 7.21 5.28 -1.02
CA ARG A 195 7.66 6.51 -1.67
C ARG A 195 7.80 7.65 -0.66
N GLU A 196 6.94 7.64 0.36
CA GLU A 196 6.92 8.61 1.45
C GLU A 196 6.64 7.94 2.81
N ALA A 197 6.80 8.68 3.90
CA ALA A 197 6.47 8.16 5.23
C ALA A 197 4.96 7.88 5.33
N PHE A 198 4.58 6.80 6.01
CA PHE A 198 3.17 6.51 6.25
C PHE A 198 2.55 7.54 7.20
N GLU A 199 1.39 8.06 6.85
CA GLU A 199 0.56 8.84 7.77
C GLU A 199 -0.47 7.91 8.45
N PRO A 200 -0.36 7.65 9.77
CA PRO A 200 -1.30 6.80 10.47
C PRO A 200 -2.73 7.35 10.38
N GLY A 201 -3.68 6.47 10.05
CA GLY A 201 -5.10 6.83 9.91
C GLY A 201 -5.51 7.28 8.51
N SER A 202 -4.56 7.59 7.61
CA SER A 202 -4.88 7.96 6.22
C SER A 202 -5.48 6.80 5.43
N GLY A 203 -5.01 5.57 5.70
CA GLY A 203 -5.28 4.41 4.82
C GLY A 203 -4.62 4.55 3.45
N LEU A 204 -3.79 5.57 3.21
CA LEU A 204 -3.14 5.81 1.92
C LEU A 204 -1.70 5.28 1.93
N HIS A 205 -1.38 4.46 0.95
CA HIS A 205 -0.08 3.83 0.81
C HIS A 205 0.51 4.16 -0.55
N ARG A 206 1.50 5.06 -0.57
CA ARG A 206 2.30 5.34 -1.76
C ARG A 206 3.57 4.48 -1.76
N LEU A 207 3.65 3.53 -2.68
CA LEU A 207 4.70 2.53 -2.77
C LEU A 207 5.50 2.64 -4.08
N TRP A 208 6.78 2.30 -4.03
CA TRP A 208 7.57 1.91 -5.19
C TRP A 208 7.44 0.40 -5.37
N LEU A 209 7.20 -0.03 -6.61
CA LEU A 209 7.24 -1.42 -7.03
C LEU A 209 8.30 -1.58 -8.13
N THR A 210 9.44 -2.16 -7.77
CA THR A 210 10.49 -2.52 -8.73
C THR A 210 10.38 -4.00 -9.04
N PHE A 211 10.18 -4.39 -10.28
CA PHE A 211 10.19 -5.80 -10.67
C PHE A 211 11.41 -6.14 -11.50
N GLY A 212 11.79 -7.41 -11.51
CA GLY A 212 12.82 -7.89 -12.42
C GLY A 212 13.11 -9.37 -12.32
N ALA A 213 14.00 -9.84 -13.19
CA ALA A 213 14.42 -11.22 -13.28
C ALA A 213 15.91 -11.32 -13.61
N SER A 214 16.52 -12.45 -13.25
CA SER A 214 17.91 -12.77 -13.56
C SER A 214 18.23 -12.81 -15.06
N SER A 215 17.20 -12.87 -15.91
CA SER A 215 17.31 -12.78 -17.37
C SER A 215 17.51 -11.35 -17.90
N GLY A 216 17.58 -10.34 -17.01
CA GLY A 216 17.86 -8.95 -17.36
C GLY A 216 16.62 -8.09 -17.63
N ARG A 217 15.42 -8.65 -17.50
CA ARG A 217 14.17 -7.88 -17.57
C ARG A 217 13.95 -7.16 -16.23
N SER A 218 13.63 -5.88 -16.28
CA SER A 218 13.28 -5.09 -15.09
C SER A 218 12.36 -3.92 -15.45
N GLY A 219 11.69 -3.37 -14.43
CA GLY A 219 10.92 -2.15 -14.55
C GLY A 219 10.53 -1.62 -13.16
N GLN A 220 9.98 -0.41 -13.15
CA GLN A 220 9.63 0.30 -11.92
C GLN A 220 8.32 1.03 -12.11
N TRP A 221 7.47 0.98 -11.07
CA TRP A 221 6.19 1.66 -11.02
C TRP A 221 5.99 2.31 -9.65
N GLY A 222 5.21 3.37 -9.59
CA GLY A 222 4.51 3.76 -8.38
C GLY A 222 3.23 2.97 -8.25
N VAL A 223 2.90 2.57 -7.03
CA VAL A 223 1.63 1.94 -6.68
C VAL A 223 1.01 2.75 -5.55
N ASP A 224 -0.18 3.28 -5.78
CA ASP A 224 -0.96 3.98 -4.77
C ASP A 224 -2.12 3.10 -4.36
N ILE A 225 -2.16 2.75 -3.08
CA ILE A 225 -3.19 1.87 -2.51
C ILE A 225 -3.98 2.67 -1.48
N ASN A 226 -5.28 2.74 -1.69
CA ASN A 226 -6.23 3.25 -0.72
C ASN A 226 -6.83 2.05 0.02
N GLU A 227 -6.67 2.06 1.34
CA GLU A 227 -7.24 1.10 2.29
C GLU A 227 -8.23 1.80 3.25
N SER A 228 -8.56 3.08 3.02
CA SER A 228 -9.42 3.85 3.91
C SER A 228 -10.85 3.27 3.92
N ALA A 229 -11.36 3.08 5.14
CA ALA A 229 -12.78 2.88 5.36
C ALA A 229 -13.45 4.24 5.21
N GLU A 230 -14.06 4.49 4.05
CA GLU A 230 -14.95 5.63 3.91
C GLU A 230 -16.04 5.49 4.99
N VAL A 231 -16.28 6.57 5.75
CA VAL A 231 -17.08 6.53 6.99
C VAL A 231 -18.51 6.01 6.75
N ASP A 232 -19.01 6.12 5.52
CA ASP A 232 -20.37 5.71 5.14
C ASP A 232 -20.44 4.45 4.25
N SER A 233 -19.31 3.93 3.79
CA SER A 233 -19.24 2.66 3.03
C SER A 233 -18.82 1.55 3.99
N ALA A 234 -19.72 0.62 4.29
CA ALA A 234 -19.57 -0.42 5.33
C ALA A 234 -18.36 -1.38 5.17
N ALA A 235 -17.55 -1.23 4.13
CA ALA A 235 -16.22 -1.80 4.01
C ALA A 235 -15.34 -0.84 3.22
N GLY A 236 -14.17 -0.46 3.75
CA GLY A 236 -13.18 0.31 2.99
C GLY A 236 -12.80 -0.42 1.72
N GLN A 237 -12.69 0.28 0.60
CA GLN A 237 -12.39 -0.36 -0.68
C GLN A 237 -10.88 -0.52 -0.84
N TRP A 238 -10.43 -1.73 -1.19
CA TRP A 238 -9.07 -1.92 -1.70
C TRP A 238 -9.01 -1.37 -3.13
N GLU A 239 -8.45 -0.17 -3.28
CA GLU A 239 -8.26 0.47 -4.58
C GLU A 239 -6.77 0.66 -4.83
N ALA A 240 -6.26 0.05 -5.89
CA ALA A 240 -4.86 0.15 -6.30
C ALA A 240 -4.76 0.87 -7.64
N THR A 241 -3.89 1.87 -7.72
CA THR A 241 -3.59 2.59 -8.96
C THR A 241 -2.10 2.53 -9.27
N ILE A 242 -1.78 2.25 -10.54
CA ILE A 242 -0.40 2.23 -11.04
C ILE A 242 -0.04 3.59 -11.60
N ARG A 243 1.17 4.04 -11.32
CA ARG A 243 1.72 5.32 -11.79
C ARG A 243 3.07 5.11 -12.42
N ASP A 244 3.27 5.74 -13.57
CA ASP A 244 4.58 5.79 -14.21
C ASP A 244 5.57 6.64 -13.39
N VAL A 245 6.86 6.34 -13.52
CA VAL A 245 7.91 7.03 -12.74
C VAL A 245 7.95 8.53 -13.08
N ALA A 246 7.73 8.90 -14.34
CA ALA A 246 7.83 10.29 -14.77
C ALA A 246 6.71 11.16 -14.19
N SER A 247 5.47 10.66 -14.09
CA SER A 247 4.37 11.41 -13.46
C SER A 247 4.59 11.61 -11.96
N ILE A 248 5.23 10.65 -11.28
CA ILE A 248 5.58 10.78 -9.85
C ILE A 248 6.67 11.84 -9.67
N GLU A 249 7.69 11.84 -10.54
CA GLU A 249 8.77 12.84 -10.50
C GLU A 249 8.26 14.25 -10.80
N LEU A 250 7.34 14.39 -11.76
CA LEU A 250 6.68 15.65 -12.08
C LEU A 250 5.92 16.19 -10.86
N GLU A 251 5.04 15.37 -10.26
CA GLU A 251 4.27 15.79 -9.08
C GLU A 251 5.18 16.14 -7.90
N ALA A 252 6.24 15.36 -7.66
CA ALA A 252 7.20 15.65 -6.60
C ALA A 252 7.90 17.01 -6.83
N ALA A 253 8.28 17.30 -8.08
CA ALA A 253 8.87 18.58 -8.46
C ALA A 253 7.88 19.75 -8.29
N GLU A 254 6.60 19.54 -8.63
CA GLU A 254 5.53 20.52 -8.43
C GLU A 254 5.29 20.81 -6.95
N VAL A 255 5.20 19.77 -6.11
CA VAL A 255 5.03 19.91 -4.66
C VAL A 255 6.25 20.61 -4.02
N GLU A 256 7.47 20.27 -4.45
CA GLU A 256 8.67 20.95 -3.97
C GLU A 256 8.70 22.42 -4.40
N ALA A 257 8.37 22.71 -5.66
CA ALA A 257 8.28 24.06 -6.19
C ALA A 257 7.23 24.88 -5.44
N GLN A 258 6.06 24.30 -5.15
CA GLN A 258 4.99 24.94 -4.39
C GLN A 258 5.40 25.18 -2.94
N THR A 259 6.00 24.18 -2.27
CA THR A 259 6.52 24.34 -0.89
C THR A 259 7.59 25.42 -0.82
N LEU A 260 8.47 25.50 -1.82
CA LEU A 260 9.48 26.56 -1.90
C LEU A 260 8.82 27.92 -2.12
N ALA A 261 7.83 28.01 -3.01
CA ALA A 261 7.07 29.22 -3.27
C ALA A 261 6.38 29.71 -1.98
N ASP A 262 5.75 28.83 -1.22
CA ASP A 262 5.07 29.15 0.04
C ASP A 262 6.07 29.63 1.11
N ARG A 263 7.24 29.00 1.21
CA ARG A 263 8.31 29.46 2.12
C ARG A 263 8.82 30.85 1.75
N LEU A 264 9.00 31.13 0.46
CA LEU A 264 9.43 32.44 -0.03
C LEU A 264 8.34 33.48 0.22
N TRP A 265 7.09 33.16 -0.10
CA TRP A 265 5.93 34.00 0.16
C TRP A 265 5.82 34.36 1.65
N TRP A 266 5.91 33.37 2.54
CA TRP A 266 5.86 33.60 3.99
C TRP A 266 6.99 34.49 4.47
N ARG A 267 8.22 34.24 3.99
CA ARG A 267 9.38 35.06 4.33
C ARG A 267 9.21 36.51 3.88
N LEU A 268 8.69 36.74 2.68
CA LEU A 268 8.43 38.10 2.17
C LEU A 268 7.36 38.81 3.01
N ARG A 269 6.28 38.09 3.35
CA ARG A 269 5.21 38.60 4.22
C ARG A 269 5.74 39.00 5.60
N CYS A 270 6.57 38.17 6.25
CA CYS A 270 7.19 38.51 7.53
C CYS A 270 8.08 39.76 7.44
N VAL A 271 8.86 39.90 6.38
CA VAL A 271 9.72 41.08 6.17
C VAL A 271 8.86 42.34 6.02
N MET A 272 7.79 42.28 5.24
CA MET A 272 6.89 43.43 5.06
C MET A 272 6.13 43.80 6.33
N GLN A 273 5.82 42.85 7.21
CA GLN A 273 5.22 43.13 8.53
C GLN A 273 6.18 43.84 9.49
N GLN A 274 7.50 43.70 9.29
CA GLN A 274 8.52 44.32 10.15
C GLN A 274 8.94 45.71 9.67
N ILE A 275 8.62 46.08 8.43
CA ILE A 275 9.02 47.36 7.84
C ILE A 275 7.85 48.33 7.98
N ASP A 276 8.14 49.54 8.45
CA ASP A 276 7.19 50.65 8.41
C ASP A 276 6.74 50.91 6.95
N PRO A 277 5.43 50.86 6.63
CA PRO A 277 4.90 51.10 5.29
C PRO A 277 5.40 52.40 4.64
N ALA A 278 5.71 53.45 5.42
CA ALA A 278 6.27 54.69 4.89
C ALA A 278 7.68 54.50 4.30
N ASN A 279 8.41 53.48 4.75
CA ASN A 279 9.79 53.18 4.38
C ASN A 279 9.94 51.95 3.47
N ALA A 280 8.85 51.23 3.19
CA ALA A 280 8.83 49.96 2.48
C ALA A 280 8.96 50.11 0.95
N THR A 281 10.16 50.37 0.42
CA THR A 281 10.44 50.31 -1.02
C THR A 281 10.68 48.87 -1.49
N LYS A 282 10.41 48.57 -2.76
CA LYS A 282 10.70 47.24 -3.35
C LYS A 282 12.16 46.83 -3.15
N LEU A 283 13.12 47.76 -3.29
CA LEU A 283 14.54 47.50 -3.05
C LEU A 283 14.82 47.17 -1.57
N LYS A 284 14.27 47.95 -0.63
CA LYS A 284 14.48 47.74 0.80
C LYS A 284 13.90 46.42 1.28
N ILE A 285 12.70 46.07 0.80
CA ILE A 285 12.05 44.79 1.09
C ILE A 285 12.89 43.64 0.54
N ARG A 286 13.43 43.76 -0.70
CA ARG A 286 14.34 42.77 -1.27
C ARG A 286 15.58 42.57 -0.42
N GLU A 287 16.27 43.65 -0.05
CA GLU A 287 17.48 43.61 0.77
C GLU A 287 17.22 42.93 2.12
N LEU A 288 16.16 43.32 2.81
CA LEU A 288 15.79 42.75 4.11
C LEU A 288 15.31 41.31 4.00
N SER A 289 14.68 40.94 2.88
CA SER A 289 14.29 39.55 2.64
C SER A 289 15.50 38.63 2.46
N GLY A 290 16.66 39.13 2.03
CA GLY A 290 17.83 38.31 1.73
C GLY A 290 17.60 37.31 0.59
N MET A 291 16.60 37.52 -0.26
CA MET A 291 16.33 36.70 -1.44
C MET A 291 17.17 37.14 -2.63
N SER A 292 17.51 36.19 -3.52
CA SER A 292 18.10 36.55 -4.81
C SER A 292 17.09 37.31 -5.68
N GLY A 293 17.59 38.15 -6.59
CA GLY A 293 16.73 38.98 -7.45
C GLY A 293 15.66 38.19 -8.21
N GLY A 294 16.01 37.02 -8.75
CA GLY A 294 15.06 36.16 -9.47
C GLY A 294 13.95 35.59 -8.57
N LYS A 295 14.31 35.00 -7.42
CA LYS A 295 13.34 34.46 -6.46
C LYS A 295 12.43 35.55 -5.88
N PHE A 296 13.03 36.70 -5.56
CA PHE A 296 12.30 37.86 -5.09
C PHE A 296 11.31 38.38 -6.13
N GLY A 297 11.75 38.56 -7.39
CA GLY A 297 10.90 39.06 -8.48
C GLY A 297 9.66 38.19 -8.66
N VAL A 298 9.83 36.88 -8.85
CA VAL A 298 8.72 35.94 -9.03
C VAL A 298 7.76 35.94 -7.85
N THR A 299 8.27 35.91 -6.62
CA THR A 299 7.43 35.91 -5.40
C THR A 299 6.68 37.24 -5.24
N TRP A 300 7.38 38.35 -5.48
CA TRP A 300 6.82 39.70 -5.42
C TRP A 300 5.70 39.89 -6.42
N ASP A 301 5.94 39.53 -7.68
CA ASP A 301 4.97 39.71 -8.76
C ASP A 301 3.72 38.85 -8.52
N ARG A 302 3.88 37.63 -7.98
CA ARG A 302 2.77 36.79 -7.51
C ARG A 302 1.97 37.49 -6.40
N MET A 303 2.63 38.00 -5.36
CA MET A 303 1.92 38.68 -4.25
C MET A 303 1.21 39.98 -4.69
N VAL A 304 1.76 40.69 -5.69
CA VAL A 304 1.09 41.86 -6.28
C VAL A 304 -0.13 41.42 -7.10
N ALA A 305 0.01 40.36 -7.92
CA ALA A 305 -1.10 39.81 -8.70
C ALA A 305 -2.23 39.27 -7.81
N ASP A 306 -1.89 38.65 -6.68
CA ASP A 306 -2.84 38.14 -5.67
C ASP A 306 -3.49 39.26 -4.82
N GLY A 307 -3.15 40.52 -5.10
CA GLY A 307 -3.65 41.71 -4.40
C GLY A 307 -3.18 41.79 -2.95
N GLU A 308 -2.14 41.05 -2.56
CA GLU A 308 -1.61 41.08 -1.19
C GLU A 308 -0.68 42.25 -0.95
N ILE A 309 0.02 42.69 -2.00
CA ILE A 309 0.89 43.85 -1.96
C ILE A 309 0.27 44.94 -2.83
N VAL A 310 0.01 46.09 -2.22
CA VAL A 310 -0.48 47.29 -2.92
C VAL A 310 0.44 48.47 -2.70
N LEU A 311 0.35 49.47 -3.57
CA LEU A 311 1.02 50.74 -3.38
C LEU A 311 0.45 51.44 -2.14
N ALA A 312 1.32 51.87 -1.24
CA ALA A 312 0.92 52.64 -0.07
C ALA A 312 0.44 54.04 -0.52
N PRO A 313 -0.72 54.51 -0.05
CA PRO A 313 -1.24 55.82 -0.43
C PRO A 313 -0.37 56.95 0.15
N GLY A 314 -0.01 57.92 -0.70
CA GLY A 314 0.31 59.28 -0.24
C GLY A 314 1.70 59.51 0.36
N GLY A 315 2.75 59.42 -0.46
CA GLY A 315 4.05 60.04 -0.14
C GLY A 315 4.59 60.83 -1.32
N MET A 316 5.00 62.08 -1.11
CA MET A 316 5.72 62.92 -2.09
C MET A 316 7.13 62.38 -2.45
N SER A 317 7.43 61.12 -2.11
CA SER A 317 8.70 60.47 -2.40
C SER A 317 8.73 60.03 -3.86
N LYS A 318 9.89 60.16 -4.51
CA LYS A 318 10.08 59.73 -5.91
C LYS A 318 9.98 58.21 -6.09
N GLU A 319 10.14 57.43 -5.01
CA GLU A 319 10.11 55.98 -5.07
C GLU A 319 8.78 55.42 -4.55
N PRO A 320 8.15 54.47 -5.27
CA PRO A 320 6.92 53.84 -4.83
C PRO A 320 7.11 53.07 -3.51
N ARG A 321 6.15 53.24 -2.61
CA ARG A 321 6.08 52.55 -1.32
C ARG A 321 5.01 51.48 -1.39
N TYR A 322 5.21 50.38 -0.69
CA TYR A 322 4.34 49.22 -0.73
C TYR A 322 3.93 48.81 0.68
N ARG A 323 2.70 48.32 0.81
CA ARG A 323 2.18 47.76 2.07
C ARG A 323 1.51 46.42 1.80
N LEU A 324 1.44 45.59 2.84
CA LEU A 324 0.55 44.45 2.84
C LEU A 324 -0.90 44.93 2.97
N VAL A 325 -1.80 44.33 2.21
CA VAL A 325 -3.25 44.49 2.37
C VAL A 325 -3.67 43.68 3.59
N ASP A 326 -4.41 44.32 4.49
CA ASP A 326 -4.95 43.63 5.66
C ASP A 326 -6.03 42.64 5.20
N LEU A 327 -6.17 41.50 5.88
CA LEU A 327 -7.15 40.48 5.51
C LEU A 327 -8.58 41.06 5.48
N ALA A 328 -8.86 42.01 6.37
CA ALA A 328 -10.14 42.74 6.42
C ALA A 328 -10.40 43.58 5.15
N GLU A 329 -9.37 44.24 4.62
CA GLU A 329 -9.47 45.00 3.36
C GLU A 329 -9.68 44.08 2.16
N LYS A 330 -9.06 42.88 2.18
CA LYS A 330 -9.22 41.86 1.12
C LYS A 330 -10.64 41.31 1.05
N ILE A 331 -11.29 41.14 2.20
CA ILE A 331 -12.71 40.73 2.27
C ILE A 331 -13.61 41.85 1.73
N ALA A 332 -13.36 43.10 2.10
CA ALA A 332 -14.16 44.24 1.65
C ALA A 332 -14.06 44.51 0.14
N CYS A 333 -12.93 44.17 -0.48
CA CYS A 333 -12.69 44.37 -1.91
C CYS A 333 -13.01 43.14 -2.78
N SER A 334 -13.24 41.96 -2.20
CA SER A 334 -13.76 40.84 -2.98
C SER A 334 -15.18 41.17 -3.41
N PRO A 335 -15.48 41.23 -4.72
CA PRO A 335 -16.84 41.45 -5.16
C PRO A 335 -17.67 40.30 -4.62
N VAL A 336 -18.45 40.59 -3.57
CA VAL A 336 -19.47 39.68 -3.07
C VAL A 336 -20.30 39.33 -4.29
N HIS A 337 -20.23 38.07 -4.73
CA HIS A 337 -21.18 37.54 -5.69
C HIS A 337 -22.55 37.89 -5.12
N SER A 338 -23.19 38.89 -5.73
CA SER A 338 -24.56 39.24 -5.38
C SER A 338 -25.36 37.96 -5.55
N PRO A 339 -26.15 37.54 -4.56
CA PRO A 339 -27.04 36.40 -4.75
C PRO A 339 -27.95 36.78 -5.92
N ALA A 340 -27.69 36.14 -7.07
CA ALA A 340 -28.59 36.22 -8.20
C ALA A 340 -29.93 35.66 -7.72
N ALA A 341 -30.98 36.41 -7.99
CA ALA A 341 -32.35 36.09 -7.65
C ALA A 341 -32.67 34.63 -8.00
N GLU A 342 -33.25 33.92 -7.03
CA GLU A 342 -33.98 32.68 -7.25
C GLU A 342 -35.14 32.98 -8.22
N GLU A 343 -34.95 32.67 -9.51
CA GLU A 343 -36.07 32.48 -10.41
C GLU A 343 -36.72 31.13 -10.08
N THR A 344 -37.97 31.26 -9.67
CA THR A 344 -38.93 30.23 -9.38
C THR A 344 -39.41 29.67 -10.72
N GLU A 345 -39.17 28.39 -11.01
CA GLU A 345 -39.90 27.69 -12.06
C GLU A 345 -40.45 26.35 -11.57
N ASP A 346 -41.67 26.12 -12.02
CA ASP A 346 -42.68 25.24 -11.52
C ASP A 346 -42.45 23.74 -11.72
N ALA A 347 -43.00 23.01 -10.76
CA ALA A 347 -43.69 21.73 -10.85
C ALA A 347 -43.84 21.07 -12.24
N ALA A 348 -43.32 19.83 -12.37
CA ALA A 348 -43.93 18.81 -13.21
C ALA A 348 -43.79 17.42 -12.58
N GLU A 349 -44.95 17.00 -12.08
CA GLU A 349 -45.42 15.71 -11.61
C GLU A 349 -45.22 14.58 -12.65
N SER A 350 -44.56 13.47 -12.28
CA SER A 350 -44.99 12.12 -12.72
C SER A 350 -44.27 11.00 -11.95
N SER A 351 -45.07 10.17 -11.30
CA SER A 351 -44.79 8.78 -10.89
C SER A 351 -45.89 7.91 -11.53
N PRO A 352 -45.92 6.58 -11.40
CA PRO A 352 -44.92 5.51 -11.61
C PRO A 352 -45.50 4.47 -12.63
N PRO A 353 -45.09 3.17 -12.70
CA PRO A 353 -45.55 2.21 -11.68
C PRO A 353 -44.60 1.06 -11.30
N GLU A 354 -44.87 0.57 -10.10
CA GLU A 354 -44.48 -0.70 -9.51
C GLU A 354 -44.75 -1.92 -10.42
N LYS A 355 -43.90 -2.95 -10.31
CA LYS A 355 -44.30 -4.34 -10.54
C LYS A 355 -43.95 -5.22 -9.35
N LYS A 356 -45.01 -5.70 -8.71
CA LYS A 356 -45.04 -6.83 -7.78
C LYS A 356 -44.86 -8.16 -8.52
N SER A 357 -44.12 -9.09 -7.93
CA SER A 357 -44.34 -10.55 -7.99
C SER A 357 -43.16 -11.25 -7.31
N GLN A 358 -43.26 -12.37 -6.61
CA GLN A 358 -44.31 -13.14 -5.95
C GLN A 358 -43.53 -14.22 -5.17
N SER A 359 -44.11 -14.70 -4.08
CA SER A 359 -43.55 -15.65 -3.13
C SER A 359 -43.73 -17.12 -3.56
N SER A 360 -43.06 -17.99 -2.77
CA SER A 360 -43.46 -19.36 -2.34
C SER A 360 -42.59 -20.53 -2.90
N PRO A 361 -42.64 -21.77 -2.34
CA PRO A 361 -41.79 -22.20 -1.19
C PRO A 361 -41.22 -23.67 -1.26
N LEU A 362 -40.22 -23.97 -0.39
CA LEU A 362 -39.92 -25.29 0.25
C LEU A 362 -39.57 -26.52 -0.65
N PRO A 363 -38.98 -27.65 -0.14
CA PRO A 363 -38.91 -28.11 1.26
C PRO A 363 -37.55 -28.59 1.79
N ALA A 364 -37.58 -28.85 3.10
CA ALA A 364 -36.58 -29.54 3.91
C ALA A 364 -36.61 -31.07 3.71
N GLU A 365 -35.48 -31.72 3.93
CA GLU A 365 -35.44 -33.09 4.46
C GLU A 365 -34.37 -33.22 5.56
N GLU A 366 -34.79 -33.89 6.63
CA GLU A 366 -34.02 -34.32 7.79
C GLU A 366 -33.29 -35.63 7.50
N SER A 367 -32.14 -35.88 8.13
CA SER A 367 -31.93 -37.05 9.00
C SER A 367 -30.47 -37.18 9.50
N GLY A 368 -30.30 -36.95 10.81
CA GLY A 368 -29.82 -37.97 11.76
C GLY A 368 -28.33 -38.38 11.84
N PRO A 369 -27.88 -38.90 12.99
CA PRO A 369 -26.55 -38.60 13.54
C PRO A 369 -25.64 -39.83 13.66
N LEU A 370 -24.32 -39.65 13.56
CA LEU A 370 -23.33 -40.55 14.16
C LEU A 370 -22.05 -39.78 14.54
N SER A 371 -21.84 -39.67 15.86
CA SER A 371 -20.52 -39.63 16.52
C SER A 371 -20.45 -40.90 17.39
N PRO A 372 -19.32 -41.30 18.00
CA PRO A 372 -17.97 -40.72 17.99
C PRO A 372 -16.85 -41.76 17.77
N LEU A 373 -15.61 -41.32 17.48
CA LEU A 373 -14.37 -41.82 18.11
C LEU A 373 -13.15 -41.10 17.52
N GLY A 374 -12.25 -40.67 18.40
CA GLY A 374 -11.29 -39.61 18.14
C GLY A 374 -10.06 -39.98 17.34
N THR A 375 -9.56 -38.97 16.63
CA THR A 375 -8.17 -38.85 16.19
C THR A 375 -7.75 -37.38 16.33
N TRP A 376 -6.92 -37.12 17.34
CA TRP A 376 -6.24 -35.86 17.61
C TRP A 376 -5.04 -35.63 16.66
N PHE A 377 -5.20 -35.96 15.38
CA PHE A 377 -4.17 -35.76 14.36
C PHE A 377 -4.83 -35.10 13.15
N GLY A 378 -4.78 -33.77 13.14
CA GLY A 378 -5.45 -32.95 12.12
C GLY A 378 -4.84 -33.13 10.74
N ASP A 379 -5.67 -33.57 9.81
CA ASP A 379 -5.51 -33.25 8.40
C ASP A 379 -5.26 -31.75 8.27
N CYS A 380 -4.37 -31.35 7.35
CA CYS A 380 -4.22 -29.96 6.98
C CYS A 380 -5.54 -29.52 6.35
N LEU A 381 -6.47 -29.03 7.17
CA LEU A 381 -7.77 -28.54 6.75
C LEU A 381 -7.52 -27.37 5.82
N SER A 382 -7.73 -27.59 4.52
CA SER A 382 -7.87 -26.51 3.57
C SER A 382 -9.13 -25.75 3.96
N LEU A 383 -8.96 -24.49 4.38
CA LEU A 383 -10.09 -23.63 4.69
C LEU A 383 -10.52 -22.92 3.41
N THR A 384 -11.82 -22.87 3.17
CA THR A 384 -12.44 -21.98 2.18
C THR A 384 -12.46 -20.54 2.70
N THR A 385 -12.56 -19.56 1.80
CA THR A 385 -12.68 -18.14 2.18
C THR A 385 -13.92 -17.89 3.04
N ALA A 386 -15.03 -18.58 2.76
CA ALA A 386 -16.24 -18.51 3.56
C ALA A 386 -16.02 -19.01 5.01
N GLU A 387 -15.28 -20.11 5.19
CA GLU A 387 -14.91 -20.62 6.52
C GLU A 387 -13.99 -19.64 7.27
N LEU A 388 -13.03 -19.00 6.58
CA LEU A 388 -12.19 -17.97 7.17
C LEU A 388 -13.00 -16.76 7.67
N LEU A 389 -13.93 -16.27 6.85
CA LEU A 389 -14.82 -15.16 7.23
C LEU A 389 -15.78 -15.53 8.38
N ALA A 390 -16.22 -16.79 8.45
CA ALA A 390 -17.05 -17.27 9.56
C ALA A 390 -16.29 -17.27 10.90
N LEU A 391 -15.01 -17.70 10.88
CA LEU A 391 -14.15 -17.68 12.08
C LEU A 391 -13.93 -16.25 12.62
N SER A 392 -13.72 -15.26 11.74
CA SER A 392 -13.57 -13.84 12.13
C SER A 392 -14.82 -13.31 12.88
N LYS A 393 -16.02 -13.62 12.37
CA LYS A 393 -17.28 -13.18 12.98
C LYS A 393 -17.51 -13.78 14.37
N GLU A 394 -17.03 -15.01 14.63
CA GLU A 394 -17.09 -15.61 15.96
C GLU A 394 -16.11 -14.98 16.96
N GLU A 395 -14.91 -14.61 16.53
CA GLU A 395 -13.93 -13.91 17.37
C GLU A 395 -14.39 -12.49 17.72
N GLN A 396 -15.00 -11.77 16.78
CA GLN A 396 -15.58 -10.44 17.03
C GLN A 396 -16.73 -10.50 18.04
N LYS A 397 -17.56 -11.55 18.03
CA LYS A 397 -18.61 -11.74 19.06
C LYS A 397 -18.04 -12.01 20.46
N LYS A 398 -16.86 -12.62 20.57
CA LYS A 398 -16.19 -12.88 21.86
C LYS A 398 -15.50 -11.63 22.42
N THR A 399 -15.18 -10.67 21.57
CA THR A 399 -14.46 -9.44 21.92
C THR A 399 -15.41 -8.24 22.05
N THR A 400 -16.44 -8.36 22.89
CA THR A 400 -17.16 -7.16 23.35
C THR A 400 -16.24 -6.44 24.36
N PRO A 401 -15.84 -5.18 24.14
CA PRO A 401 -14.91 -4.51 25.05
C PRO A 401 -15.62 -4.19 26.37
N SER A 402 -15.14 -4.76 27.47
CA SER A 402 -15.45 -4.28 28.81
C SER A 402 -15.06 -2.79 28.92
N PRO A 403 -15.87 -1.95 29.60
CA PRO A 403 -15.60 -0.52 29.72
C PRO A 403 -14.22 -0.26 30.32
N VAL A 404 -13.40 0.48 29.56
CA VAL A 404 -12.03 0.85 29.93
C VAL A 404 -12.06 1.74 31.17
N GLN A 405 -11.58 1.21 32.30
CA GLN A 405 -11.33 2.01 33.50
C GLN A 405 -10.13 2.94 33.23
N SER A 406 -10.35 4.24 33.42
CA SER A 406 -9.34 5.28 33.20
C SER A 406 -8.11 5.07 34.11
N PRO A 407 -6.88 5.25 33.60
CA PRO A 407 -5.67 5.02 34.39
C PRO A 407 -5.50 6.10 35.47
N ARG A 408 -5.33 5.65 36.73
CA ARG A 408 -4.92 6.50 37.86
C ARG A 408 -3.51 7.03 37.64
N ASN A 409 -3.39 8.37 37.63
CA ASN A 409 -2.12 9.09 37.57
C ASN A 409 -1.19 8.72 38.74
N GLY A 410 -0.11 7.99 38.44
CA GLY A 410 1.00 7.74 39.38
C GLY A 410 2.06 8.86 39.35
N PRO A 411 2.82 9.07 40.44
CA PRO A 411 3.71 10.22 40.58
C PRO A 411 4.97 10.13 39.71
N ARG A 412 5.30 11.24 39.04
CA ARG A 412 6.45 11.44 38.14
C ARG A 412 7.79 11.22 38.86
N ARG A 413 8.59 10.24 38.41
CA ARG A 413 10.00 10.07 38.83
C ARG A 413 10.92 11.08 38.13
N ARG A 414 11.76 11.76 38.92
CA ARG A 414 12.78 12.72 38.46
C ARG A 414 13.95 12.02 37.75
N PRO A 415 14.60 12.67 36.75
CA PRO A 415 15.71 12.09 36.00
C PRO A 415 17.03 12.11 36.81
N LYS A 416 17.79 11.01 36.73
CA LYS A 416 19.12 10.85 37.35
C LYS A 416 20.19 11.58 36.52
N ARG A 417 20.95 12.46 37.18
CA ARG A 417 22.16 13.13 36.66
C ARG A 417 23.26 12.10 36.33
N LYS A 418 23.75 12.08 35.09
CA LYS A 418 24.97 11.36 34.68
C LYS A 418 26.21 12.11 35.16
N LYS A 419 27.07 11.46 35.96
CA LYS A 419 28.42 11.92 36.30
C LYS A 419 29.35 11.70 35.10
N ARG A 420 29.99 12.76 34.61
CA ARG A 420 31.18 12.70 33.74
C ARG A 420 32.37 12.25 34.60
N ARG A 421 33.11 11.23 34.15
CA ARG A 421 34.47 10.94 34.61
C ARG A 421 35.46 11.62 33.67
N ARG A 422 36.49 12.21 34.29
CA ARG A 422 37.69 12.74 33.66
C ARG A 422 38.63 11.60 33.29
#